data_AF-A0A7Y7INL2-F1
#
_entry.id   AF-A0A7Y7INL2-F1
#
_cell.length_a   1.000
_cell.length_b   1.000
_cell.length_c   1.000
_cell.angle_alpha   90.00
_cell.angle_beta   90.00
_cell.angle_gamma   90.00
#
_symmetry.space_group_name_H-M   'P 1'
#
loop_
_entity.id
_entity.type
_entity.pdbx_description
1 polymer ?
#
loop_
_entity_poly.entity_id
_entity_poly.type
_entity_poly.pdbx_seq_one_letter_code
_entity_poly.pdbx_strand_id
1 'polypeptide(L)'
;MVAFTHDQPTTAESEWLGSPRIARMLGLAIDWAEVPKLVVLAAHPDDETLGAAGLLQHAAAHQVPIEVLVATWGENSHPHSPTHTPEDLAAVRAVELRKALAAVAPAAVHRFLDIPDGGVHAQRKALESEIIAAVSGSHGTLIVAPWSGDGHTDHDAAGSAAARAARATNSLLLEYPIWLWHWGTPAHGQVPWPALRRLDLTRQQQAAKAAAIQGHTSQIAPLSAASGDEPLLGPGVLSHFHRPFETFIDTAGHFTREGPAYPGWLRTQFDAVHACGAEPWAPGSWYEQRKRSLLLAVLPRERFESALELGCSTGALTADLALRCAHVLGVDASPEAVATARGRTAALSNADIVEALLPGDWPEGRFDLFVLSETGYYFSETGLGRLLDHVAASTLPDGVLAACHWRHPISGWPLDGADVHRLLRADPRLALAGSYSEDDFVLETFRIRALP
;
A
#
# COMPACT_ATOMS: atom_id res chain seq x y z
N MET A 1 -3.23 -3.90 14.97
CA MET A 1 -1.79 -3.86 15.29
C MET A 1 -1.43 -5.19 15.91
N VAL A 2 -0.49 -5.93 15.32
CA VAL A 2 0.02 -7.18 15.88
C VAL A 2 1.04 -6.82 16.96
N ALA A 3 1.05 -7.53 18.09
CA ALA A 3 2.04 -7.36 19.14
C ALA A 3 2.89 -8.62 19.22
N PHE A 4 4.21 -8.47 19.13
CA PHE A 4 5.18 -9.55 19.26
C PHE A 4 6.43 -9.02 19.96
N THR A 5 7.29 -9.93 20.42
CA THR A 5 8.64 -9.62 20.91
C THR A 5 9.64 -10.56 20.24
N HIS A 6 10.85 -10.09 19.97
CA HIS A 6 11.86 -10.84 19.20
C HIS A 6 12.25 -12.19 19.82
N ASP A 7 12.06 -12.34 21.14
CA ASP A 7 12.36 -13.53 21.94
C ASP A 7 11.25 -14.59 21.91
N GLN A 8 10.10 -14.30 21.27
CA GLN A 8 9.02 -15.27 21.09
C GLN A 8 9.40 -16.36 20.09
N PRO A 9 8.75 -17.54 20.15
CA PRO A 9 8.91 -18.56 19.12
C PRO A 9 8.52 -18.01 17.74
N THR A 10 9.47 -18.04 16.81
CA THR A 10 9.24 -17.72 15.40
C THR A 10 8.50 -18.86 14.70
N THR A 11 7.61 -18.54 13.77
CA THR A 11 7.09 -19.54 12.82
C THR A 11 8.25 -20.15 12.05
N ALA A 12 8.33 -21.47 11.94
CA ALA A 12 9.47 -22.12 11.30
C ALA A 12 9.49 -21.82 9.78
N GLU A 13 10.66 -21.54 9.20
CA GLU A 13 10.78 -21.32 7.74
C GLU A 13 10.27 -22.53 6.93
N SER A 14 10.41 -23.75 7.45
CA SER A 14 9.84 -24.95 6.80
C SER A 14 8.31 -24.91 6.67
N GLU A 15 7.61 -24.23 7.57
CA GLU A 15 6.16 -24.02 7.48
C GLU A 15 5.83 -23.02 6.37
N TRP A 16 6.58 -21.92 6.29
CA TRP A 16 6.46 -20.95 5.20
C TRP A 16 6.72 -21.61 3.84
N LEU A 17 7.86 -22.26 3.66
CA LEU A 17 8.22 -22.93 2.41
C LEU A 17 7.27 -24.08 2.06
N GLY A 18 6.64 -24.72 3.05
CA GLY A 18 5.62 -25.74 2.86
C GLY A 18 4.29 -25.21 2.32
N SER A 19 4.04 -23.90 2.42
CA SER A 19 2.80 -23.29 1.91
C SER A 19 2.80 -23.22 0.37
N PRO A 20 1.74 -23.73 -0.29
CA PRO A 20 1.57 -23.56 -1.74
C PRO A 20 1.54 -22.09 -2.17
N ARG A 21 1.22 -21.16 -1.26
CA ARG A 21 1.17 -19.72 -1.54
C ARG A 21 2.57 -19.12 -1.75
N ILE A 22 3.61 -19.61 -1.06
CA ILE A 22 5.01 -19.21 -1.33
C ILE A 22 5.43 -19.66 -2.72
N ALA A 23 5.14 -20.91 -3.08
CA ALA A 23 5.51 -21.47 -4.39
C ALA A 23 4.78 -20.77 -5.56
N ARG A 24 3.60 -20.20 -5.32
CA ARG A 24 2.77 -19.48 -6.30
C ARG A 24 3.00 -17.97 -6.29
N MET A 25 3.90 -17.45 -5.45
CA MET A 25 4.19 -16.03 -5.37
C MET A 25 4.68 -15.53 -6.74
N LEU A 26 4.09 -14.43 -7.22
CA LEU A 26 4.44 -13.86 -8.51
C LEU A 26 5.88 -13.31 -8.47
N GLY A 27 6.60 -13.44 -9.57
CA GLY A 27 7.93 -12.88 -9.71
C GLY A 27 7.91 -11.36 -9.70
N LEU A 28 8.86 -10.75 -8.98
CA LEU A 28 9.14 -9.32 -9.06
C LEU A 28 9.79 -9.01 -10.40
N ALA A 29 9.18 -8.08 -11.15
CA ALA A 29 9.73 -7.59 -12.41
C ALA A 29 9.96 -6.07 -12.30
N ILE A 30 11.22 -5.66 -12.38
CA ILE A 30 11.63 -4.26 -12.42
C ILE A 30 12.30 -4.02 -13.77
N ASP A 31 11.84 -3.02 -14.50
CA ASP A 31 12.57 -2.52 -15.66
C ASP A 31 13.60 -1.49 -15.19
N TRP A 32 14.82 -1.97 -14.91
CA TRP A 32 15.89 -1.13 -14.40
C TRP A 32 16.34 -0.03 -15.37
N ALA A 33 15.99 -0.12 -16.67
CA ALA A 33 16.28 0.95 -17.62
C ALA A 33 15.42 2.21 -17.37
N GLU A 34 14.25 2.03 -16.77
CA GLU A 34 13.28 3.11 -16.47
C GLU A 34 13.40 3.61 -15.01
N VAL A 35 14.31 3.05 -14.22
CA VAL A 35 14.53 3.45 -12.81
C VAL A 35 15.73 4.40 -12.75
N PRO A 36 15.52 5.72 -12.61
CA PRO A 36 16.63 6.68 -12.59
C PRO A 36 17.42 6.66 -11.28
N LYS A 37 16.80 6.18 -10.20
CA LYS A 37 17.39 6.12 -8.86
C LYS A 37 16.65 5.10 -7.99
N LEU A 38 17.39 4.43 -7.12
CA LEU A 38 16.88 3.60 -6.03
C LEU A 38 17.16 4.29 -4.69
N VAL A 39 16.11 4.52 -3.91
CA VAL A 39 16.20 4.97 -2.51
C VAL A 39 15.74 3.82 -1.62
N VAL A 40 16.64 3.27 -0.82
CA VAL A 40 16.30 2.23 0.17
C VAL A 40 16.28 2.86 1.55
N LEU A 41 15.16 2.75 2.25
CA LEU A 41 14.99 3.16 3.63
C LEU A 41 15.13 1.93 4.52
N ALA A 42 15.91 2.05 5.60
CA ALA A 42 15.97 1.12 6.72
C ALA A 42 15.51 1.85 7.99
N ALA A 43 14.72 1.20 8.84
CA ALA A 43 14.42 1.77 10.16
C ALA A 43 15.66 1.64 11.05
N HIS A 44 16.34 0.49 10.98
CA HIS A 44 17.52 0.16 11.76
C HIS A 44 18.64 -0.44 10.90
N PRO A 45 19.91 -0.39 11.37
CA PRO A 45 21.04 -0.99 10.65
C PRO A 45 20.96 -2.52 10.65
N ASP A 46 20.62 -3.12 9.52
CA ASP A 46 20.44 -4.56 9.22
C ASP A 46 19.21 -4.79 8.34
N ASP A 47 18.18 -3.95 8.46
CA ASP A 47 16.94 -4.06 7.68
C ASP A 47 17.19 -4.09 6.18
N GLU A 48 18.07 -3.20 5.68
CA GLU A 48 18.42 -3.13 4.26
C GLU A 48 19.11 -4.42 3.79
N THR A 49 19.86 -5.05 4.68
CA THR A 49 20.58 -6.28 4.42
C THR A 49 19.64 -7.49 4.46
N LEU A 50 18.74 -7.54 5.45
CA LEU A 50 17.75 -8.62 5.61
C LEU A 50 16.70 -8.58 4.50
N GLY A 51 16.12 -7.41 4.25
CA GLY A 51 15.00 -7.23 3.33
C GLY A 51 15.38 -7.05 1.87
N ALA A 52 16.51 -6.37 1.59
CA ALA A 52 16.77 -5.81 0.26
C ALA A 52 18.21 -5.99 -0.28
N ALA A 53 19.09 -6.78 0.35
CA ALA A 53 20.47 -6.98 -0.12
C ALA A 53 20.56 -7.53 -1.55
N GLY A 54 19.67 -8.43 -1.93
CA GLY A 54 19.55 -8.93 -3.30
C GLY A 54 19.12 -7.85 -4.26
N LEU A 55 18.08 -7.10 -3.93
CA LEU A 55 17.61 -5.96 -4.73
C LEU A 55 18.71 -4.89 -4.93
N LEU A 56 19.45 -4.56 -3.89
CA LEU A 56 20.62 -3.66 -3.95
C LEU A 56 21.66 -4.16 -4.96
N GLN A 57 21.95 -5.47 -4.96
CA GLN A 57 22.86 -6.09 -5.93
C GLN A 57 22.32 -6.04 -7.37
N HIS A 58 21.01 -6.23 -7.56
CA HIS A 58 20.37 -6.09 -8.88
C HIS A 58 20.50 -4.65 -9.40
N ALA A 59 20.11 -3.66 -8.60
CA ALA A 59 20.22 -2.25 -8.97
C ALA A 59 21.68 -1.85 -9.30
N ALA A 60 22.65 -2.31 -8.50
CA ALA A 60 24.06 -2.05 -8.72
C ALA A 60 24.57 -2.68 -10.03
N ALA A 61 24.15 -3.91 -10.35
CA ALA A 61 24.50 -4.57 -11.61
C ALA A 61 23.94 -3.83 -12.84
N HIS A 62 22.82 -3.11 -12.68
CA HIS A 62 22.22 -2.24 -13.69
C HIS A 62 22.72 -0.78 -13.62
N GLN A 63 23.71 -0.49 -12.77
CA GLN A 63 24.30 0.85 -12.61
C GLN A 63 23.29 1.93 -12.20
N VAL A 64 22.19 1.54 -11.56
CA VAL A 64 21.20 2.46 -11.01
C VAL A 64 21.85 3.17 -9.80
N PRO A 65 21.78 4.51 -9.70
CA PRO A 65 22.22 5.23 -8.51
C PRO A 65 21.46 4.79 -7.27
N ILE A 66 22.18 4.42 -6.20
CA ILE A 66 21.60 3.90 -4.95
C ILE A 66 21.89 4.86 -3.81
N GLU A 67 20.84 5.22 -3.08
CA GLU A 67 20.95 5.92 -1.79
C GLU A 67 20.23 5.12 -0.70
N VAL A 68 20.95 4.82 0.39
CA VAL A 68 20.40 4.14 1.57
C VAL A 68 20.22 5.14 2.70
N LEU A 69 18.97 5.35 3.11
CA LEU A 69 18.62 6.15 4.27
C LEU A 69 18.42 5.21 5.46
N VAL A 70 19.09 5.48 6.58
CA VAL A 70 18.92 4.73 7.82
C VAL A 70 18.30 5.68 8.84
N ALA A 71 17.07 5.39 9.26
CA ALA A 71 16.32 6.31 10.12
C ALA A 71 17.02 6.48 11.47
N THR A 72 17.42 5.37 12.09
CA THR A 72 17.97 5.33 13.44
C THR A 72 19.39 4.73 13.45
N TRP A 73 20.07 4.84 14.59
CA TRP A 73 21.35 4.15 14.79
C TRP A 73 21.17 2.72 15.31
N GLY A 74 19.93 2.32 15.60
CA GLY A 74 19.64 1.02 16.21
C GLY A 74 20.20 0.90 17.63
N GLU A 75 20.39 2.04 18.28
CA GLU A 75 21.08 2.18 19.56
C GLU A 75 20.32 1.54 20.72
N ASN A 76 19.02 1.30 20.59
CA ASN A 76 18.18 0.70 21.62
C ASN A 76 17.90 -0.80 21.38
N SER A 77 18.68 -1.46 20.50
CA SER A 77 18.55 -2.91 20.27
C SER A 77 18.68 -3.75 21.54
N HIS A 78 19.60 -3.40 22.45
CA HIS A 78 19.82 -4.11 23.70
C HIS A 78 19.63 -3.17 24.90
N PRO A 79 18.39 -2.77 25.23
CA PRO A 79 18.12 -1.74 26.23
C PRO A 79 18.45 -2.20 27.67
N HIS A 80 18.74 -3.48 27.85
CA HIS A 80 19.09 -4.10 29.12
C HIS A 80 20.54 -4.59 29.17
N SER A 81 21.35 -4.30 28.14
CA SER A 81 22.76 -4.66 28.12
C SER A 81 23.50 -4.00 29.30
N PRO A 82 24.23 -4.79 30.11
CA PRO A 82 25.13 -4.23 31.12
C PRO A 82 26.53 -3.94 30.55
N THR A 83 26.81 -4.30 29.30
CA THR A 83 28.15 -4.23 28.70
C THR A 83 28.29 -3.18 27.61
N HIS A 84 27.19 -2.76 26.98
CA HIS A 84 27.18 -1.76 25.93
C HIS A 84 26.16 -0.67 26.24
N THR A 85 26.57 0.60 26.12
CA THR A 85 25.61 1.71 26.15
C THR A 85 24.95 1.86 24.77
N PRO A 86 23.84 2.62 24.66
CA PRO A 86 23.28 2.96 23.36
C PRO A 86 24.30 3.61 22.42
N GLU A 87 25.20 4.46 22.93
CA GLU A 87 26.25 5.08 22.13
C GLU A 87 27.27 4.06 21.59
N ASP A 88 27.65 3.07 22.40
CA ASP A 88 28.52 1.98 21.96
C ASP A 88 27.85 1.17 20.84
N LEU A 89 26.56 0.83 21.01
CA LEU A 89 25.78 0.09 20.02
C LEU A 89 25.61 0.87 18.72
N ALA A 90 25.32 2.17 18.79
CA ALA A 90 25.26 3.04 17.61
C ALA A 90 26.56 3.00 16.81
N ALA A 91 27.71 3.08 17.49
CA ALA A 91 29.02 3.04 16.85
C ALA A 91 29.31 1.68 16.21
N VAL A 92 29.00 0.58 16.90
CA VAL A 92 29.17 -0.79 16.39
C VAL A 92 28.28 -1.01 15.15
N ARG A 93 26.97 -0.78 15.28
CA ARG A 93 26.00 -1.02 14.20
C ARG A 93 26.27 -0.16 12.96
N ALA A 94 26.77 1.07 13.14
CA ALA A 94 27.18 1.90 12.01
C ALA A 94 28.39 1.34 11.25
N VAL A 95 29.31 0.64 11.91
CA VAL A 95 30.42 -0.06 11.25
C VAL A 95 29.92 -1.32 10.53
N GLU A 96 29.00 -2.06 11.15
CA GLU A 96 28.40 -3.28 10.60
C GLU A 96 27.65 -2.99 9.29
N LEU A 97 26.75 -1.99 9.29
CA LEU A 97 26.03 -1.56 8.09
C LEU A 97 26.96 -1.14 6.95
N ARG A 98 28.02 -0.38 7.25
CA ARG A 98 28.99 0.03 6.23
C ARG A 98 29.70 -1.17 5.59
N LYS A 99 30.08 -2.17 6.40
CA LYS A 99 30.69 -3.41 5.89
C LYS A 99 29.70 -4.22 5.06
N ALA A 100 28.45 -4.33 5.51
CA ALA A 100 27.40 -5.03 4.79
C ALA A 100 27.13 -4.38 3.43
N LEU A 101 26.93 -3.06 3.38
CA LEU A 101 26.73 -2.31 2.13
C LEU A 101 27.94 -2.41 1.20
N ALA A 102 29.17 -2.36 1.72
CA ALA A 102 30.37 -2.56 0.90
C ALA A 102 30.40 -3.94 0.22
N ALA A 103 29.78 -4.96 0.80
CA ALA A 103 29.72 -6.31 0.23
C ALA A 103 28.63 -6.46 -0.85
N VAL A 104 27.50 -5.76 -0.73
CA VAL A 104 26.33 -5.96 -1.61
C VAL A 104 26.09 -4.82 -2.61
N ALA A 105 26.49 -3.60 -2.28
CA ALA A 105 26.34 -2.42 -3.12
C ALA A 105 27.43 -1.37 -2.81
N PRO A 106 28.70 -1.62 -3.18
CA PRO A 106 29.84 -0.78 -2.78
C PRO A 106 29.79 0.66 -3.28
N ALA A 107 29.00 0.93 -4.34
CA ALA A 107 28.81 2.28 -4.88
C ALA A 107 27.61 3.02 -4.25
N ALA A 108 26.85 2.38 -3.36
CA ALA A 108 25.72 3.02 -2.71
C ALA A 108 26.19 4.14 -1.76
N VAL A 109 25.54 5.29 -1.85
CA VAL A 109 25.66 6.33 -0.83
C VAL A 109 24.74 5.97 0.32
N HIS A 110 25.14 6.22 1.56
CA HIS A 110 24.28 6.01 2.72
C HIS A 110 24.38 7.17 3.72
N ARG A 111 23.30 7.43 4.45
CA ARG A 111 23.29 8.38 5.56
C ARG A 111 22.36 7.93 6.68
N PHE A 112 22.75 8.25 7.91
CA PHE A 112 21.94 8.14 9.11
C PHE A 112 21.15 9.45 9.31
N LEU A 113 19.89 9.36 9.72
CA LEU A 113 18.99 10.53 9.85
C LEU A 113 18.84 11.04 11.29
N ASP A 114 19.60 10.48 12.24
CA ASP A 114 19.60 10.87 13.66
C ASP A 114 18.22 10.85 14.34
N ILE A 115 17.31 9.99 13.86
CA ILE A 115 16.05 9.73 14.55
C ILE A 115 16.33 8.73 15.69
N PRO A 116 15.89 8.99 16.93
CA PRO A 116 16.07 8.03 18.02
C PRO A 116 15.39 6.69 17.71
N ASP A 117 16.04 5.59 18.05
CA ASP A 117 15.49 4.24 17.97
C ASP A 117 14.27 4.08 18.91
N GLY A 118 13.14 3.67 18.36
CA GLY A 118 11.80 3.72 18.96
C GLY A 118 11.04 5.03 18.71
N GLY A 119 11.69 6.02 18.07
CA GLY A 119 11.18 7.37 17.85
C GLY A 119 10.66 7.66 16.45
N VAL A 120 10.69 6.69 15.52
CA VAL A 120 10.37 6.94 14.10
C VAL A 120 8.91 7.36 13.91
N HIS A 121 7.99 6.80 14.69
CA HIS A 121 6.59 7.21 14.65
C HIS A 121 6.40 8.70 14.99
N ALA A 122 7.09 9.20 16.02
CA ALA A 122 7.01 10.61 16.42
C ALA A 122 7.64 11.55 15.37
N GLN A 123 8.68 11.08 14.67
CA GLN A 123 9.40 11.84 13.64
C GLN A 123 8.97 11.53 12.21
N ARG A 124 7.83 10.86 12.00
CA ARG A 124 7.38 10.38 10.68
C ARG A 124 7.35 11.48 9.59
N LYS A 125 6.97 12.71 9.95
CA LYS A 125 6.96 13.85 9.01
C LYS A 125 8.36 14.33 8.61
N ALA A 126 9.32 14.29 9.56
CA ALA A 126 10.70 14.61 9.28
C ALA A 126 11.30 13.54 8.36
N LEU A 127 11.07 12.26 8.67
CA LEU A 127 11.48 11.14 7.83
C LEU A 127 10.91 11.24 6.40
N GLU A 128 9.61 11.52 6.25
CA GLU A 128 8.99 11.76 4.95
C GLU A 128 9.71 12.87 4.17
N SER A 129 10.08 13.97 4.83
CA SER A 129 10.79 15.09 4.20
C SER A 129 12.19 14.69 3.71
N GLU A 130 12.89 13.87 4.48
CA GLU A 130 14.20 13.32 4.10
C GLU A 130 14.12 12.38 2.89
N ILE A 131 13.09 11.54 2.82
CA ILE A 131 12.84 10.67 1.66
C ILE A 131 12.53 11.51 0.42
N ILE A 132 11.68 12.53 0.55
CA ILE A 132 11.36 13.45 -0.55
C ILE A 132 12.62 14.17 -1.05
N ALA A 133 13.49 14.61 -0.15
CA ALA A 133 14.76 15.23 -0.51
C ALA A 133 15.69 14.25 -1.26
N ALA A 134 15.76 13.00 -0.81
CA ALA A 134 16.55 11.95 -1.46
C ALA A 134 16.04 11.60 -2.87
N VAL A 135 14.73 11.67 -3.13
CA VAL A 135 14.18 11.50 -4.49
C VAL A 135 14.68 12.61 -5.45
N SER A 136 14.99 13.80 -4.92
CA SER A 136 15.59 14.91 -5.69
C SER A 136 14.79 15.30 -6.95
N GLY A 137 13.47 15.12 -6.94
CA GLY A 137 12.57 15.48 -8.05
C GLY A 137 12.66 14.56 -9.28
N SER A 138 13.38 13.43 -9.20
CA SER A 138 13.46 12.47 -10.30
C SER A 138 12.19 11.61 -10.34
N HIS A 139 11.31 11.88 -11.31
CA HIS A 139 10.15 11.04 -11.56
C HIS A 139 10.55 9.59 -11.82
N GLY A 140 9.76 8.62 -11.33
CA GLY A 140 10.06 7.20 -11.51
C GLY A 140 11.14 6.63 -10.57
N THR A 141 11.62 7.42 -9.59
CA THR A 141 12.48 6.89 -8.52
C THR A 141 11.80 5.70 -7.85
N LEU A 142 12.56 4.64 -7.57
CA LEU A 142 12.09 3.49 -6.81
C LEU A 142 12.43 3.71 -5.33
N ILE A 143 11.40 3.83 -4.49
CA ILE A 143 11.54 3.85 -3.03
C ILE A 143 11.29 2.44 -2.51
N VAL A 144 12.16 1.97 -1.62
CA VAL A 144 12.08 0.65 -0.99
C VAL A 144 12.15 0.85 0.51
N ALA A 145 11.19 0.32 1.28
CA ALA A 145 11.11 0.58 2.72
C ALA A 145 10.60 -0.64 3.52
N PRO A 146 10.75 -0.69 4.85
CA PRO A 146 10.09 -1.69 5.68
C PRO A 146 8.58 -1.63 5.46
N TRP A 147 7.93 -2.80 5.55
CA TRP A 147 6.48 -2.87 5.36
C TRP A 147 5.73 -2.12 6.46
N SER A 148 4.76 -1.30 6.05
CA SER A 148 3.90 -0.53 6.96
C SER A 148 2.97 -1.37 7.84
N GLY A 149 2.91 -2.70 7.61
CA GLY A 149 2.20 -3.67 8.44
C GLY A 149 3.11 -4.72 9.09
N ASP A 150 4.41 -4.46 9.19
CA ASP A 150 5.40 -5.40 9.75
C ASP A 150 5.24 -5.59 11.27
N GLY A 151 4.47 -4.74 11.94
CA GLY A 151 4.12 -4.85 13.36
C GLY A 151 5.18 -4.28 14.31
N HIS A 152 6.37 -3.98 13.81
CA HIS A 152 7.37 -3.20 14.53
C HIS A 152 7.06 -1.71 14.36
N THR A 153 6.95 -0.96 15.46
CA THR A 153 6.45 0.42 15.43
C THR A 153 7.25 1.34 14.52
N ASP A 154 8.57 1.19 14.49
CA ASP A 154 9.42 1.98 13.61
C ASP A 154 9.35 1.55 12.14
N HIS A 155 9.16 0.25 11.87
CA HIS A 155 8.99 -0.25 10.50
C HIS A 155 7.66 0.25 9.93
N ASP A 156 6.58 0.14 10.72
CA ASP A 156 5.25 0.61 10.37
C ASP A 156 5.27 2.12 10.06
N ALA A 157 5.99 2.90 10.88
CA ALA A 157 6.17 4.32 10.68
C ALA A 157 7.04 4.66 9.46
N ALA A 158 8.13 3.93 9.24
CA ALA A 158 9.04 4.10 8.10
C ALA A 158 8.33 3.79 6.78
N GLY A 159 7.63 2.66 6.68
CA GLY A 159 6.81 2.30 5.51
C GLY A 159 5.72 3.33 5.24
N SER A 160 5.04 3.81 6.29
CA SER A 160 4.03 4.87 6.17
C SER A 160 4.62 6.20 5.66
N ALA A 161 5.81 6.59 6.12
CA ALA A 161 6.52 7.77 5.62
C ALA A 161 6.92 7.61 4.15
N ALA A 162 7.47 6.45 3.78
CA ALA A 162 7.86 6.12 2.41
C ALA A 162 6.65 6.14 1.45
N ALA A 163 5.50 5.60 1.86
CA ALA A 163 4.28 5.67 1.07
C ALA A 163 3.80 7.10 0.81
N ARG A 164 3.88 7.96 1.82
CA ARG A 164 3.53 9.39 1.66
C ARG A 164 4.53 10.12 0.77
N ALA A 165 5.83 9.86 0.94
CA ALA A 165 6.88 10.43 0.08
C ALA A 165 6.76 9.96 -1.37
N ALA A 166 6.44 8.69 -1.60
CA ALA A 166 6.22 8.14 -2.93
C ALA A 166 5.06 8.86 -3.64
N ARG A 167 3.94 9.05 -2.96
CA ARG A 167 2.80 9.84 -3.46
C ARG A 167 3.18 11.29 -3.74
N ALA A 168 3.85 11.95 -2.80
CA ALA A 168 4.22 13.36 -2.93
C ALA A 168 5.18 13.64 -4.10
N THR A 169 5.94 12.62 -4.54
CA THR A 169 6.97 12.77 -5.58
C THR A 169 6.64 12.04 -6.88
N ASN A 170 5.50 11.35 -6.95
CA ASN A 170 5.16 10.43 -8.05
C ASN A 170 6.28 9.40 -8.30
N SER A 171 6.78 8.82 -7.21
CA SER A 171 7.77 7.74 -7.19
C SER A 171 7.09 6.40 -7.03
N LEU A 172 7.77 5.33 -7.43
CA LEU A 172 7.32 3.96 -7.20
C LEU A 172 7.67 3.51 -5.78
N LEU A 173 6.88 2.62 -5.19
CA LEU A 173 7.11 2.05 -3.86
C LEU A 173 7.12 0.53 -3.90
N LEU A 174 8.15 -0.07 -3.31
CA LEU A 174 8.15 -1.45 -2.83
C LEU A 174 8.36 -1.47 -1.33
N GLU A 175 7.68 -2.37 -0.64
CA GLU A 175 7.90 -2.60 0.78
C GLU A 175 8.55 -3.97 1.00
N TYR A 176 9.32 -4.16 2.07
CA TYR A 176 9.86 -5.46 2.45
C TYR A 176 9.46 -5.84 3.87
N PRO A 177 8.97 -7.08 4.10
CA PRO A 177 8.67 -7.58 5.43
C PRO A 177 9.91 -8.17 6.12
N ILE A 178 10.07 -7.89 7.41
CA ILE A 178 11.11 -8.48 8.27
C ILE A 178 10.45 -9.30 9.36
N TRP A 179 9.65 -8.67 10.21
CA TRP A 179 9.05 -9.31 11.36
C TRP A 179 7.80 -10.13 11.02
N LEU A 180 7.16 -9.88 9.88
CA LEU A 180 6.07 -10.76 9.39
C LEU A 180 6.45 -12.24 9.41
N TRP A 181 7.70 -12.57 9.06
CA TRP A 181 8.16 -13.96 9.03
C TRP A 181 8.23 -14.60 10.42
N HIS A 182 8.45 -13.75 11.43
CA HIS A 182 8.54 -14.12 12.82
C HIS A 182 7.16 -14.31 13.48
N TRP A 183 6.33 -13.26 13.48
CA TRP A 183 5.03 -13.29 14.18
C TRP A 183 3.91 -13.91 13.35
N GLY A 184 4.03 -13.93 12.02
CA GLY A 184 3.01 -14.40 11.11
C GLY A 184 3.09 -15.91 10.86
N THR A 185 2.04 -16.46 10.29
CA THR A 185 2.04 -17.82 9.71
C THR A 185 1.51 -17.75 8.28
N PRO A 186 1.70 -18.78 7.44
CA PRO A 186 1.17 -18.75 6.09
C PRO A 186 -0.35 -18.61 5.99
N ALA A 187 -1.05 -19.07 7.02
CA ALA A 187 -2.51 -18.99 7.15
C ALA A 187 -2.98 -17.67 7.78
N HIS A 188 -2.07 -16.84 8.31
CA HIS A 188 -2.42 -15.62 9.00
C HIS A 188 -3.11 -14.61 8.06
N GLY A 189 -4.27 -14.10 8.46
CA GLY A 189 -5.14 -13.30 7.59
C GLY A 189 -4.56 -11.95 7.17
N GLN A 190 -3.53 -11.46 7.87
CA GLN A 190 -2.86 -10.19 7.56
C GLN A 190 -1.71 -10.32 6.54
N VAL A 191 -1.35 -11.54 6.11
CA VAL A 191 -0.32 -11.71 5.07
C VAL A 191 -0.87 -11.17 3.75
N PRO A 192 -0.22 -10.18 3.10
CA PRO A 192 -0.73 -9.57 1.87
C PRO A 192 -0.37 -10.41 0.65
N TRP A 193 -0.72 -11.71 0.67
CA TRP A 193 -0.36 -12.72 -0.34
C TRP A 193 -0.46 -12.24 -1.80
N PRO A 194 -1.51 -11.51 -2.21
CA PRO A 194 -1.63 -11.07 -3.58
C PRO A 194 -0.66 -9.94 -3.97
N ALA A 195 -0.24 -9.11 -3.01
CA ALA A 195 0.73 -8.05 -3.21
C ALA A 195 2.18 -8.56 -3.10
N LEU A 196 2.39 -9.77 -2.57
CA LEU A 196 3.72 -10.34 -2.46
C LEU A 196 4.35 -10.58 -3.84
N ARG A 197 5.61 -10.21 -3.96
CA ARG A 197 6.47 -10.40 -5.12
C ARG A 197 7.76 -11.09 -4.70
N ARG A 198 8.20 -12.04 -5.50
CA ARG A 198 9.40 -12.83 -5.28
C ARG A 198 10.54 -12.35 -6.15
N LEU A 199 11.67 -11.99 -5.56
CA LEU A 199 12.91 -11.75 -6.27
C LEU A 199 13.85 -12.95 -6.08
N ASP A 200 14.00 -13.79 -7.11
CA ASP A 200 14.94 -14.91 -7.06
C ASP A 200 16.40 -14.40 -7.06
N LEU A 201 17.21 -14.99 -6.17
CA LEU A 201 18.63 -14.67 -6.06
C LEU A 201 19.46 -15.74 -6.77
N THR A 202 20.49 -15.29 -7.49
CA THR A 202 21.56 -16.19 -7.90
C THR A 202 22.31 -16.72 -6.67
N ARG A 203 22.99 -17.86 -6.80
CA ARG A 203 23.84 -18.39 -5.71
C ARG A 203 24.90 -17.40 -5.23
N GLN A 204 25.44 -16.59 -6.14
CA GLN A 204 26.40 -15.53 -5.80
C GLN A 204 25.74 -14.43 -4.95
N GLN A 205 24.56 -13.97 -5.36
CA GLN A 205 23.82 -12.94 -4.63
C GLN A 205 23.38 -13.41 -3.25
N GLN A 206 22.91 -14.65 -3.15
CA GLN A 206 22.55 -15.28 -1.89
C GLN A 206 23.76 -15.42 -0.96
N ALA A 207 24.93 -15.80 -1.49
CA ALA A 207 26.16 -15.91 -0.70
C ALA A 207 26.66 -14.54 -0.22
N ALA A 208 26.62 -13.51 -1.08
CA ALA A 208 26.97 -12.14 -0.70
C ALA A 208 26.02 -11.59 0.38
N LYS A 209 24.71 -11.80 0.22
CA LYS A 209 23.70 -11.48 1.23
C LYS A 209 23.98 -12.20 2.56
N ALA A 210 24.25 -13.50 2.52
CA ALA A 210 24.56 -14.26 3.73
C ALA A 210 25.80 -13.72 4.44
N ALA A 211 26.86 -13.37 3.69
CA ALA A 211 28.06 -12.76 4.26
C ALA A 211 27.78 -11.37 4.87
N ALA A 212 26.93 -10.56 4.23
CA ALA A 212 26.51 -9.26 4.75
C ALA A 212 25.71 -9.40 6.05
N ILE A 213 24.79 -10.38 6.14
CA ILE A 213 24.06 -10.71 7.37
C ILE A 213 25.04 -11.09 8.49
N GLN A 214 26.06 -11.91 8.20
CA GLN A 214 27.08 -12.26 9.18
C GLN A 214 27.91 -11.05 9.66
N GLY A 215 27.93 -9.97 8.88
CA GLY A 215 28.58 -8.71 9.26
C GLY A 215 27.87 -7.95 10.38
N HIS A 216 26.58 -8.19 10.60
CA HIS A 216 25.79 -7.60 11.69
C HIS A 216 25.93 -8.42 12.97
N THR A 217 27.18 -8.60 13.42
CA THR A 217 27.55 -9.50 14.53
C THR A 217 26.81 -9.14 15.81
N SER A 218 26.64 -7.85 16.11
CA SER A 218 25.92 -7.36 17.29
C SER A 218 24.46 -7.80 17.34
N GLN A 219 23.85 -8.15 16.20
CA GLN A 219 22.44 -8.55 16.12
C GLN A 219 22.25 -10.06 16.11
N ILE A 220 23.24 -10.84 15.67
CA ILE A 220 23.13 -12.29 15.45
C ILE A 220 23.92 -13.15 16.45
N ALA A 221 24.81 -12.55 17.22
CA ALA A 221 25.61 -13.20 18.24
C ALA A 221 25.48 -12.45 19.57
N PRO A 222 25.64 -13.14 20.72
CA PRO A 222 25.62 -12.46 22.00
C PRO A 222 26.73 -11.41 22.09
N LEU A 223 26.42 -10.21 22.62
CA LEU A 223 27.43 -9.17 22.85
C LEU A 223 28.45 -9.59 23.93
N SER A 224 27.97 -10.36 24.91
CA SER A 224 28.77 -11.01 25.96
C SER A 224 28.01 -12.21 26.56
N ALA A 225 28.51 -12.77 27.66
CA ALA A 225 27.82 -13.81 28.42
C ALA A 225 26.82 -13.26 29.47
N ALA A 226 26.68 -11.94 29.58
CA ALA A 226 25.78 -11.30 30.53
C ALA A 226 24.32 -11.36 30.04
N SER A 227 23.37 -11.35 30.98
CA SER A 227 21.95 -11.22 30.62
C SER A 227 21.66 -9.79 30.13
N GLY A 228 20.86 -9.67 29.07
CA GLY A 228 20.64 -8.43 28.33
C GLY A 228 21.50 -8.28 27.07
N ASP A 229 22.45 -9.20 26.85
CA ASP A 229 23.33 -9.25 25.68
C ASP A 229 22.99 -10.40 24.71
N GLU A 230 21.81 -11.00 24.85
CA GLU A 230 21.35 -12.08 23.97
C GLU A 230 21.13 -11.58 22.53
N PRO A 231 21.34 -12.42 21.51
CA PRO A 231 21.15 -12.02 20.11
C PRO A 231 19.69 -11.68 19.82
N LEU A 232 19.45 -10.54 19.16
CA LEU A 232 18.12 -10.12 18.70
C LEU A 232 17.59 -11.04 17.59
N LEU A 233 18.47 -11.46 16.68
CA LEU A 233 18.13 -12.28 15.52
C LEU A 233 18.64 -13.70 15.72
N GLY A 234 17.83 -14.51 16.41
CA GLY A 234 18.12 -15.93 16.62
C GLY A 234 18.12 -16.76 15.32
N PRO A 235 18.67 -18.00 15.36
CA PRO A 235 18.78 -18.86 14.17
C PRO A 235 17.45 -19.13 13.46
N GLY A 236 16.34 -19.17 14.21
CA GLY A 236 15.01 -19.33 13.64
C GLY A 236 14.62 -18.15 12.76
N VAL A 237 14.79 -16.92 13.23
CA VAL A 237 14.49 -15.70 12.48
C VAL A 237 15.42 -15.60 11.25
N LEU A 238 16.72 -15.84 11.44
CA LEU A 238 17.70 -15.80 10.34
C LEU A 238 17.41 -16.80 9.23
N SER A 239 16.77 -17.94 9.53
CA SER A 239 16.43 -18.94 8.52
C SER A 239 15.55 -18.39 7.39
N HIS A 240 14.67 -17.43 7.68
CA HIS A 240 13.83 -16.75 6.69
C HIS A 240 14.64 -15.93 5.68
N PHE A 241 15.80 -15.41 6.09
CA PHE A 241 16.63 -14.53 5.26
C PHE A 241 17.74 -15.29 4.52
N HIS A 242 17.93 -16.58 4.82
CA HIS A 242 18.86 -17.47 4.11
C HIS A 242 18.26 -18.15 2.87
N ARG A 243 16.94 -18.04 2.64
CA ARG A 243 16.27 -18.62 1.48
C ARG A 243 16.80 -18.02 0.15
N PRO A 244 16.65 -18.71 -0.99
CA PRO A 244 17.24 -18.29 -2.26
C PRO A 244 16.45 -17.16 -2.96
N PHE A 245 15.60 -16.43 -2.24
CA PHE A 245 14.78 -15.35 -2.78
C PHE A 245 14.48 -14.29 -1.72
N GLU A 246 14.25 -13.07 -2.19
CA GLU A 246 13.68 -11.98 -1.39
C GLU A 246 12.19 -11.84 -1.67
N THR A 247 11.50 -11.19 -0.75
CA THR A 247 10.05 -10.97 -0.85
C THR A 247 9.79 -9.49 -0.66
N PHE A 248 8.99 -8.93 -1.56
CA PHE A 248 8.56 -7.54 -1.53
C PHE A 248 7.03 -7.48 -1.57
N ILE A 249 6.48 -6.34 -1.17
CA ILE A 249 5.06 -6.03 -1.19
C ILE A 249 4.87 -4.89 -2.18
N ASP A 250 4.13 -5.21 -3.24
CA ASP A 250 3.77 -4.33 -4.34
C ASP A 250 2.27 -4.04 -4.27
N THR A 251 1.88 -3.18 -3.33
CA THR A 251 0.47 -2.82 -3.09
C THR A 251 -0.14 -2.11 -4.31
N ALA A 252 0.65 -1.44 -5.14
CA ALA A 252 0.15 -0.74 -6.32
C ALA A 252 0.18 -1.60 -7.60
N GLY A 253 0.73 -2.82 -7.52
CA GLY A 253 0.83 -3.75 -8.64
C GLY A 253 1.83 -3.36 -9.73
N HIS A 254 2.74 -2.41 -9.48
CA HIS A 254 3.64 -1.84 -10.48
C HIS A 254 4.68 -2.83 -11.03
N PHE A 255 4.99 -3.91 -10.32
CA PHE A 255 6.19 -4.72 -10.55
C PHE A 255 5.90 -6.14 -11.03
N THR A 256 4.98 -6.26 -11.99
CA THR A 256 4.70 -7.53 -12.67
C THR A 256 5.12 -7.47 -14.14
N ARG A 257 5.37 -8.63 -14.75
CA ARG A 257 5.68 -8.73 -16.19
C ARG A 257 4.56 -8.22 -17.10
N GLU A 258 3.34 -8.19 -16.59
CA GLU A 258 2.17 -7.68 -17.32
C GLU A 258 2.05 -6.14 -17.24
N GLY A 259 3.04 -5.48 -16.63
CA GLY A 259 3.04 -4.04 -16.36
C GLY A 259 2.49 -3.73 -14.96
N PRO A 260 2.04 -2.48 -14.69
CA PRO A 260 1.19 -2.20 -13.54
C PRO A 260 -0.03 -3.08 -13.64
N ALA A 261 0.05 -4.17 -12.91
CA ALA A 261 -1.02 -5.07 -12.69
C ALA A 261 -2.07 -4.25 -11.93
N TYR A 262 -3.23 -4.09 -12.55
CA TYR A 262 -4.48 -3.87 -11.82
C TYR A 262 -5.35 -5.15 -11.81
N PRO A 263 -4.96 -6.32 -11.24
CA PRO A 263 -5.73 -7.55 -11.47
C PRO A 263 -5.94 -8.42 -10.20
N GLY A 264 -7.19 -8.80 -9.93
CA GLY A 264 -7.57 -9.92 -9.06
C GLY A 264 -7.45 -9.72 -7.53
N TRP A 265 -6.44 -9.01 -7.04
CA TRP A 265 -6.27 -8.81 -5.60
C TRP A 265 -7.19 -7.75 -5.01
N LEU A 266 -7.42 -6.64 -5.74
CA LEU A 266 -8.49 -5.68 -5.44
C LEU A 266 -9.82 -6.42 -5.30
N ARG A 267 -10.11 -7.38 -6.20
CA ARG A 267 -11.31 -8.24 -6.14
C ARG A 267 -11.35 -9.10 -4.88
N THR A 268 -10.23 -9.70 -4.47
CA THR A 268 -10.15 -10.50 -3.24
C THR A 268 -10.27 -9.63 -1.96
N GLN A 269 -9.75 -8.40 -1.99
CA GLN A 269 -9.88 -7.46 -0.88
C GLN A 269 -11.29 -6.86 -0.81
N PHE A 270 -11.95 -6.62 -1.95
CA PHE A 270 -13.37 -6.30 -2.00
C PHE A 270 -14.21 -7.42 -1.40
N ASP A 271 -13.98 -8.67 -1.81
CA ASP A 271 -14.65 -9.84 -1.22
C ASP A 271 -14.42 -9.91 0.30
N ALA A 272 -13.21 -9.62 0.78
CA ALA A 272 -12.90 -9.62 2.23
C ALA A 272 -13.61 -8.48 2.99
N VAL A 273 -13.71 -7.28 2.41
CA VAL A 273 -14.47 -6.16 2.99
C VAL A 273 -15.95 -6.53 3.10
N HIS A 274 -16.52 -7.17 2.07
CA HIS A 274 -17.91 -7.62 2.10
C HIS A 274 -18.15 -8.78 3.07
N ALA A 275 -17.23 -9.75 3.14
CA ALA A 275 -17.34 -10.90 4.03
C ALA A 275 -17.20 -10.54 5.52
N CYS A 276 -16.46 -9.48 5.87
CA CYS A 276 -16.23 -9.12 7.27
C CYS A 276 -17.41 -8.38 7.93
N GLY A 277 -18.33 -7.81 7.16
CA GLY A 277 -19.49 -7.08 7.69
C GLY A 277 -19.12 -5.97 8.68
N ALA A 278 -17.93 -5.39 8.55
CA ALA A 278 -17.38 -4.49 9.55
C ALA A 278 -18.24 -3.23 9.73
N GLU A 279 -18.58 -2.91 10.98
CA GLU A 279 -19.14 -1.62 11.35
C GLU A 279 -18.08 -0.50 11.13
N PRO A 280 -18.46 0.67 10.60
CA PRO A 280 -19.83 1.14 10.38
C PRO A 280 -20.39 0.85 8.98
N TRP A 281 -19.74 0.02 8.16
CA TRP A 281 -20.01 -0.09 6.70
C TRP A 281 -21.03 -1.16 6.33
N ALA A 282 -21.66 -1.81 7.32
CA ALA A 282 -22.78 -2.69 7.07
C ALA A 282 -23.92 -1.91 6.37
N PRO A 283 -24.56 -2.42 5.29
CA PRO A 283 -25.57 -1.67 4.53
C PRO A 283 -26.76 -1.16 5.36
N GLY A 284 -27.06 -1.85 6.47
CA GLY A 284 -28.11 -1.53 7.42
C GLY A 284 -27.68 -0.61 8.57
N SER A 285 -26.41 -0.22 8.67
CA SER A 285 -25.94 0.70 9.71
C SER A 285 -26.60 2.08 9.55
N TRP A 286 -26.75 2.80 10.65
CA TRP A 286 -27.25 4.19 10.61
C TRP A 286 -26.35 5.08 9.75
N TYR A 287 -25.04 4.87 9.81
CA TYR A 287 -24.05 5.59 9.02
C TYR A 287 -24.32 5.44 7.51
N GLU A 288 -24.46 4.21 7.01
CA GLU A 288 -24.71 3.96 5.58
C GLU A 288 -26.07 4.51 5.13
N GLN A 289 -27.13 4.32 5.95
CA GLN A 289 -28.46 4.85 5.64
C GLN A 289 -28.46 6.39 5.55
N ARG A 290 -27.82 7.05 6.51
CA ARG A 290 -27.72 8.51 6.56
C ARG A 290 -26.90 9.05 5.40
N LYS A 291 -25.75 8.43 5.11
CA LYS A 291 -24.87 8.82 3.99
C LYS A 291 -25.61 8.74 2.66
N ARG A 292 -26.28 7.62 2.35
CA ARG A 292 -27.06 7.47 1.13
C ARG A 292 -28.20 8.49 1.03
N SER A 293 -28.92 8.72 2.12
CA SER A 293 -29.99 9.73 2.15
C SER A 293 -29.46 11.13 1.86
N LEU A 294 -28.32 11.51 2.44
CA LEU A 294 -27.67 12.79 2.18
C LEU A 294 -27.15 12.88 0.75
N LEU A 295 -26.53 11.83 0.22
CA LEU A 295 -26.06 11.76 -1.17
C LEU A 295 -27.21 12.04 -2.15
N LEU A 296 -28.37 11.42 -1.97
CA LEU A 296 -29.53 11.64 -2.82
C LEU A 296 -30.12 13.06 -2.67
N ALA A 297 -30.07 13.62 -1.46
CA ALA A 297 -30.60 14.93 -1.16
C ALA A 297 -29.76 16.08 -1.75
N VAL A 298 -28.44 15.90 -1.89
CA VAL A 298 -27.55 16.93 -2.46
C VAL A 298 -27.51 16.93 -3.99
N LEU A 299 -28.12 15.93 -4.66
CA LEU A 299 -28.16 15.90 -6.11
C LEU A 299 -28.91 17.14 -6.64
N PRO A 300 -28.36 17.85 -7.64
CA PRO A 300 -28.89 19.14 -8.07
C PRO A 300 -30.20 19.07 -8.86
N ARG A 301 -30.63 17.86 -9.26
CA ARG A 301 -31.84 17.61 -10.04
C ARG A 301 -32.71 16.55 -9.37
N GLU A 302 -34.03 16.71 -9.46
CA GLU A 302 -34.98 15.73 -8.91
C GLU A 302 -34.96 14.40 -9.67
N ARG A 303 -34.74 14.45 -10.99
CA ARG A 303 -34.69 13.28 -11.87
C ARG A 303 -33.49 13.34 -12.82
N PHE A 304 -32.99 12.15 -13.16
CA PHE A 304 -31.90 11.90 -14.10
C PHE A 304 -32.34 10.89 -15.16
N GLU A 305 -31.78 10.95 -16.35
CA GLU A 305 -32.10 10.00 -17.43
C GLU A 305 -31.36 8.68 -17.25
N SER A 306 -30.04 8.73 -17.03
CA SER A 306 -29.20 7.54 -16.91
C SER A 306 -28.06 7.76 -15.92
N ALA A 307 -28.01 6.92 -14.89
CA ALA A 307 -26.98 6.97 -13.87
C ALA A 307 -26.00 5.80 -13.97
N LEU A 308 -24.71 6.07 -13.73
CA LEU A 308 -23.68 5.06 -13.52
C LEU A 308 -23.14 5.14 -12.09
N GLU A 309 -23.32 4.07 -11.33
CA GLU A 309 -22.75 3.92 -9.98
C GLU A 309 -21.45 3.11 -10.04
N LEU A 310 -20.33 3.77 -9.74
CA LEU A 310 -18.97 3.27 -9.87
C LEU A 310 -18.58 2.54 -8.57
N GLY A 311 -18.79 1.23 -8.52
CA GLY A 311 -18.61 0.38 -7.33
C GLY A 311 -19.90 0.30 -6.51
N CYS A 312 -20.90 -0.39 -7.05
CA CYS A 312 -22.25 -0.45 -6.47
C CYS A 312 -22.38 -1.33 -5.23
N SER A 313 -21.34 -2.10 -4.87
CA SER A 313 -21.35 -2.99 -3.71
C SER A 313 -22.59 -3.90 -3.75
N THR A 314 -23.31 -4.03 -2.64
CA THR A 314 -24.54 -4.82 -2.51
C THR A 314 -25.77 -4.19 -3.17
N GLY A 315 -25.64 -3.07 -3.88
CA GLY A 315 -26.72 -2.41 -4.63
C GLY A 315 -27.70 -1.61 -3.77
N ALA A 316 -27.33 -1.21 -2.54
CA ALA A 316 -28.20 -0.42 -1.67
C ALA A 316 -28.51 0.95 -2.28
N LEU A 317 -27.46 1.66 -2.67
CA LEU A 317 -27.59 2.97 -3.30
C LEU A 317 -28.17 2.86 -4.71
N THR A 318 -27.86 1.79 -5.46
CA THR A 318 -28.48 1.53 -6.76
C THR A 318 -30.00 1.48 -6.67
N ALA A 319 -30.55 0.79 -5.67
CA ALA A 319 -31.99 0.70 -5.46
C ALA A 319 -32.60 2.07 -5.14
N ASP A 320 -31.92 2.90 -4.34
CA ASP A 320 -32.39 4.24 -4.02
C ASP A 320 -32.29 5.20 -5.24
N LEU A 321 -31.23 5.06 -6.06
CA LEU A 321 -31.04 5.80 -7.31
C LEU A 321 -32.09 5.44 -8.36
N ALA A 322 -32.57 4.19 -8.40
CA ALA A 322 -33.62 3.76 -9.34
C ALA A 322 -34.94 4.52 -9.13
N LEU A 323 -35.17 5.10 -7.94
CA LEU A 323 -36.31 5.99 -7.68
C LEU A 323 -36.11 7.41 -8.24
N ARG A 324 -34.88 7.75 -8.64
CA ARG A 324 -34.46 9.08 -9.11
C ARG A 324 -34.08 9.09 -10.59
N CYS A 325 -33.89 7.94 -11.21
CA CYS A 325 -33.37 7.84 -12.58
C CYS A 325 -34.29 7.02 -13.49
N ALA A 326 -34.38 7.38 -14.78
CA ALA A 326 -35.08 6.56 -15.76
C ALA A 326 -34.35 5.22 -16.02
N HIS A 327 -33.03 5.21 -15.89
CA HIS A 327 -32.18 4.01 -15.87
C HIS A 327 -30.99 4.17 -14.91
N VAL A 328 -30.60 3.10 -14.22
CA VAL A 328 -29.39 3.04 -13.38
C VAL A 328 -28.59 1.80 -13.75
N LEU A 329 -27.30 1.99 -13.99
CA LEU A 329 -26.32 0.93 -14.12
C LEU A 329 -25.41 0.93 -12.89
N GLY A 330 -25.47 -0.13 -12.10
CA GLY A 330 -24.49 -0.40 -11.05
C GLY A 330 -23.37 -1.29 -11.58
N VAL A 331 -22.11 -0.92 -11.31
CA VAL A 331 -20.96 -1.77 -11.63
C VAL A 331 -20.13 -2.07 -10.40
N ASP A 332 -19.67 -3.30 -10.26
CA ASP A 332 -18.75 -3.70 -9.20
C ASP A 332 -17.81 -4.82 -9.68
N ALA A 333 -16.61 -4.90 -9.10
CA ALA A 333 -15.63 -5.92 -9.44
C ALA A 333 -15.84 -7.23 -8.65
N SER A 334 -16.50 -7.19 -7.50
CA SER A 334 -16.78 -8.35 -6.66
C SER A 334 -17.99 -9.15 -7.18
N PRO A 335 -17.82 -10.43 -7.57
CA PRO A 335 -18.94 -11.26 -8.03
C PRO A 335 -19.98 -11.50 -6.94
N GLU A 336 -19.55 -11.56 -5.68
CA GLU A 336 -20.44 -11.72 -4.53
C GLU A 336 -21.29 -10.47 -4.30
N ALA A 337 -20.67 -9.29 -4.37
CA ALA A 337 -21.37 -8.02 -4.30
C ALA A 337 -22.37 -7.89 -5.47
N VAL A 338 -21.93 -8.20 -6.70
CA VAL A 338 -22.76 -8.21 -7.91
C VAL A 338 -23.95 -9.17 -7.77
N ALA A 339 -23.74 -10.39 -7.27
CA ALA A 339 -24.83 -11.35 -7.05
C ALA A 339 -25.84 -10.82 -6.02
N THR A 340 -25.35 -10.20 -4.95
CA THR A 340 -26.19 -9.58 -3.92
C THR A 340 -26.98 -8.39 -4.47
N ALA A 341 -26.31 -7.51 -5.23
CA ALA A 341 -26.92 -6.36 -5.86
C ALA A 341 -28.01 -6.76 -6.86
N ARG A 342 -27.74 -7.77 -7.72
CA ARG A 342 -28.74 -8.33 -8.64
C ARG A 342 -29.97 -8.87 -7.89
N GLY A 343 -29.76 -9.55 -6.77
CA GLY A 343 -30.87 -10.01 -5.92
C GLY A 343 -31.68 -8.85 -5.34
N ARG A 344 -31.01 -7.80 -4.85
CA ARG A 344 -31.65 -6.60 -4.28
C ARG A 344 -32.43 -5.80 -5.31
N THR A 345 -31.93 -5.67 -6.54
CA THR A 345 -32.54 -4.87 -7.59
C THR A 345 -33.45 -5.66 -8.53
N ALA A 346 -33.63 -6.97 -8.33
CA ALA A 346 -34.39 -7.85 -9.24
C ALA A 346 -35.84 -7.41 -9.56
N ALA A 347 -36.49 -6.68 -8.63
CA ALA A 347 -37.84 -6.18 -8.81
C ALA A 347 -37.92 -4.83 -9.54
N LEU A 348 -36.77 -4.19 -9.81
CA LEU A 348 -36.66 -2.88 -10.44
C LEU A 348 -36.44 -3.07 -11.94
N SER A 349 -37.36 -2.59 -12.77
CA SER A 349 -37.28 -2.73 -14.23
C SER A 349 -36.27 -1.77 -14.88
N ASN A 350 -35.71 -0.84 -14.11
CA ASN A 350 -34.82 0.23 -14.57
C ASN A 350 -33.43 0.19 -13.91
N ALA A 351 -33.04 -0.92 -13.29
CA ALA A 351 -31.74 -1.08 -12.64
C ALA A 351 -31.01 -2.32 -13.16
N ASP A 352 -29.87 -2.11 -13.81
CA ASP A 352 -28.99 -3.17 -14.29
C ASP A 352 -27.73 -3.25 -13.42
N ILE A 353 -27.20 -4.46 -13.23
CA ILE A 353 -25.96 -4.71 -12.48
C ILE A 353 -24.99 -5.52 -13.34
N VAL A 354 -23.80 -4.95 -13.56
CA VAL A 354 -22.73 -5.55 -14.35
C VAL A 354 -21.50 -5.77 -13.48
N GLU A 355 -20.88 -6.93 -13.65
CA GLU A 355 -19.55 -7.17 -13.09
C GLU A 355 -18.51 -6.51 -14.00
N ALA A 356 -17.75 -5.56 -13.48
CA ALA A 356 -16.74 -4.82 -14.24
C ALA A 356 -15.61 -4.34 -13.33
N LEU A 357 -14.37 -4.44 -13.81
CA LEU A 357 -13.22 -3.87 -13.14
C LEU A 357 -12.84 -2.53 -13.76
N LEU A 358 -13.19 -1.45 -13.08
CA LEU A 358 -12.92 -0.09 -13.55
C LEU A 358 -11.44 0.32 -13.33
N PRO A 359 -10.90 1.26 -14.14
CA PRO A 359 -11.51 1.83 -15.35
C PRO A 359 -11.38 0.93 -16.59
N GLY A 360 -10.74 -0.26 -16.49
CA GLY A 360 -10.42 -1.11 -17.64
C GLY A 360 -11.64 -1.66 -18.39
N ASP A 361 -12.62 -2.17 -17.66
CA ASP A 361 -13.86 -2.74 -18.21
C ASP A 361 -15.00 -1.70 -18.18
N TRP A 362 -14.76 -0.51 -18.73
CA TRP A 362 -15.76 0.56 -18.71
C TRP A 362 -17.05 0.14 -19.45
N PRO A 363 -18.24 0.27 -18.85
CA PRO A 363 -19.48 -0.15 -19.48
C PRO A 363 -19.86 0.74 -20.67
N GLU A 364 -20.51 0.14 -21.68
CA GLU A 364 -21.13 0.89 -22.76
C GLU A 364 -22.29 1.74 -22.24
N GLY A 365 -22.46 2.94 -22.80
CA GLY A 365 -23.56 3.84 -22.45
C GLY A 365 -23.14 5.30 -22.36
N ARG A 366 -24.12 6.17 -22.15
CA ARG A 366 -23.90 7.58 -21.80
C ARG A 366 -24.79 7.95 -20.63
N PHE A 367 -24.26 8.71 -19.69
CA PHE A 367 -24.88 8.96 -18.39
C PHE A 367 -24.93 10.45 -18.09
N ASP A 368 -25.99 10.90 -17.43
CA ASP A 368 -26.12 12.28 -16.93
C ASP A 368 -25.93 12.37 -15.39
N LEU A 369 -25.73 11.22 -14.72
CA LEU A 369 -25.28 11.11 -13.34
C LEU A 369 -24.20 10.04 -13.20
N PHE A 370 -23.10 10.39 -12.57
CA PHE A 370 -22.06 9.46 -12.11
C PHE A 370 -21.99 9.52 -10.59
N VAL A 371 -21.88 8.38 -9.94
CA VAL A 371 -21.74 8.28 -8.49
C VAL A 371 -20.46 7.53 -8.15
N LEU A 372 -19.55 8.20 -7.44
CA LEU A 372 -18.28 7.67 -6.95
C LEU A 372 -18.31 7.72 -5.41
N SER A 373 -18.91 6.71 -4.79
CA SER A 373 -19.08 6.64 -3.34
C SER A 373 -18.21 5.53 -2.77
N GLU A 374 -17.29 5.87 -1.86
CA GLU A 374 -16.35 4.95 -1.18
C GLU A 374 -15.40 4.16 -2.10
N THR A 375 -15.31 4.51 -3.38
CA THR A 375 -14.52 3.74 -4.35
C THR A 375 -13.36 4.53 -4.93
N GLY A 376 -13.37 5.86 -4.82
CA GLY A 376 -12.32 6.72 -5.35
C GLY A 376 -10.94 6.42 -4.78
N TYR A 377 -10.86 6.00 -3.52
CA TYR A 377 -9.58 5.72 -2.87
C TYR A 377 -8.93 4.41 -3.29
N TYR A 378 -9.66 3.52 -3.97
CA TYR A 378 -9.11 2.29 -4.56
C TYR A 378 -8.23 2.55 -5.78
N PHE A 379 -8.35 3.72 -6.40
CA PHE A 379 -7.57 4.11 -7.56
C PHE A 379 -6.30 4.83 -7.13
N SER A 380 -5.22 4.68 -7.89
CA SER A 380 -4.10 5.63 -7.85
C SER A 380 -4.55 6.98 -8.44
N GLU A 381 -3.75 8.03 -8.28
CA GLU A 381 -4.02 9.33 -8.94
C GLU A 381 -4.16 9.18 -10.47
N THR A 382 -3.30 8.39 -11.11
CA THR A 382 -3.38 8.08 -12.54
C THR A 382 -4.60 7.22 -12.89
N GLY A 383 -4.97 6.28 -12.03
CA GLY A 383 -6.18 5.46 -12.16
C GLY A 383 -7.45 6.32 -12.09
N LEU A 384 -7.52 7.24 -11.12
CA LEU A 384 -8.63 8.18 -10.97
C LEU A 384 -8.69 9.14 -12.16
N GLY A 385 -7.55 9.62 -12.66
CA GLY A 385 -7.48 10.43 -13.88
C GLY A 385 -8.08 9.73 -15.11
N ARG A 386 -7.75 8.45 -15.33
CA ARG A 386 -8.34 7.61 -16.40
C ARG A 386 -9.82 7.37 -16.20
N LEU A 387 -10.26 7.14 -14.97
CA LEU A 387 -11.69 7.04 -14.66
C LEU A 387 -12.42 8.32 -15.06
N LEU A 388 -11.85 9.49 -14.77
CA LEU A 388 -12.42 10.77 -15.18
C LEU A 388 -12.38 11.00 -16.70
N ASP A 389 -11.43 10.40 -17.44
CA ASP A 389 -11.43 10.42 -18.91
C ASP A 389 -12.68 9.73 -19.45
N HIS A 390 -13.00 8.55 -18.90
CA HIS A 390 -14.18 7.81 -19.28
C HIS A 390 -15.49 8.49 -18.85
N VAL A 391 -15.53 9.08 -17.65
CA VAL A 391 -16.66 9.91 -17.21
C VAL A 391 -16.92 11.01 -18.23
N ALA A 392 -15.91 11.82 -18.57
CA ALA A 392 -16.08 12.92 -19.53
C ALA A 392 -16.50 12.43 -20.92
N ALA A 393 -15.93 11.32 -21.41
CA ALA A 393 -16.25 10.78 -22.74
C ALA A 393 -17.68 10.20 -22.84
N SER A 394 -18.20 9.64 -21.74
CA SER A 394 -19.54 9.03 -21.66
C SER A 394 -20.59 9.96 -21.04
N THR A 395 -20.28 11.24 -20.81
CA THR A 395 -21.20 12.19 -20.20
C THR A 395 -22.24 12.72 -21.20
N LEU A 396 -23.51 12.67 -20.82
CA LEU A 396 -24.63 13.41 -21.45
C LEU A 396 -24.59 14.91 -21.06
N PRO A 397 -25.27 15.81 -21.81
CA PRO A 397 -25.37 17.22 -21.43
C PRO A 397 -25.84 17.41 -19.98
N ASP A 398 -25.30 18.43 -19.31
CA ASP A 398 -25.58 18.75 -17.89
C ASP A 398 -25.24 17.60 -16.91
N GLY A 399 -24.25 16.79 -17.27
CA GLY A 399 -23.75 15.68 -16.47
C GLY A 399 -23.26 16.10 -15.08
N VAL A 400 -23.55 15.25 -14.10
CA VAL A 400 -23.18 15.45 -12.70
C VAL A 400 -22.32 14.28 -12.22
N LEU A 401 -21.26 14.57 -11.49
CA LEU A 401 -20.52 13.59 -10.68
C LEU A 401 -20.80 13.87 -9.20
N ALA A 402 -21.38 12.91 -8.49
CA ALA A 402 -21.47 12.93 -7.03
C ALA A 402 -20.36 12.04 -6.45
N ALA A 403 -19.54 12.60 -5.56
CA ALA A 403 -18.45 11.89 -4.90
C ALA A 403 -18.64 11.90 -3.38
N CYS A 404 -18.52 10.75 -2.72
CA CYS A 404 -18.68 10.66 -1.27
C CYS A 404 -17.67 9.70 -0.66
N HIS A 405 -16.83 10.16 0.27
CA HIS A 405 -15.76 9.33 0.82
C HIS A 405 -15.60 9.53 2.33
N TRP A 406 -15.36 8.42 3.02
CA TRP A 406 -14.95 8.35 4.41
C TRP A 406 -13.70 9.19 4.70
N ARG A 407 -13.68 9.87 5.85
CA ARG A 407 -12.62 10.81 6.27
C ARG A 407 -11.64 10.23 7.28
N HIS A 408 -11.97 9.13 7.96
CA HIS A 408 -11.05 8.56 8.94
C HIS A 408 -9.94 7.77 8.23
N PRO A 409 -8.79 7.54 8.89
CA PRO A 409 -7.66 6.86 8.28
C PRO A 409 -8.04 5.50 7.70
N ILE A 410 -7.65 5.28 6.45
CA ILE A 410 -7.75 3.99 5.77
C ILE A 410 -6.34 3.50 5.44
N SER A 411 -6.13 2.19 5.53
CA SER A 411 -4.85 1.54 5.23
C SER A 411 -5.01 0.54 4.09
N GLY A 412 -3.95 0.38 3.29
CA GLY A 412 -3.92 -0.58 2.19
C GLY A 412 -4.48 -0.08 0.84
N TRP A 413 -4.85 1.20 0.73
CA TRP A 413 -5.35 1.79 -0.51
C TRP A 413 -4.44 2.89 -1.07
N PRO A 414 -4.37 3.09 -2.41
CA PRO A 414 -3.46 4.06 -3.01
C PRO A 414 -3.73 5.52 -2.62
N LEU A 415 -4.99 5.89 -2.41
CA LEU A 415 -5.40 7.22 -1.96
C LEU A 415 -6.19 7.12 -0.65
N ASP A 416 -6.46 8.27 -0.02
CA ASP A 416 -7.48 8.40 1.03
C ASP A 416 -8.64 9.30 0.55
N GLY A 417 -9.70 9.41 1.36
CA GLY A 417 -10.85 10.25 1.01
C GLY A 417 -10.49 11.73 0.80
N ALA A 418 -9.49 12.26 1.51
CA ALA A 418 -9.07 13.64 1.33
C ALA A 418 -8.32 13.84 0.01
N ASP A 419 -7.47 12.89 -0.36
CA ASP A 419 -6.77 12.86 -1.64
C ASP A 419 -7.73 12.81 -2.82
N VAL A 420 -8.74 11.93 -2.78
CA VAL A 420 -9.76 11.83 -3.84
C VAL A 420 -10.43 13.17 -4.08
N HIS A 421 -10.96 13.80 -3.03
CA HIS A 421 -11.65 15.08 -3.17
C HIS A 421 -10.72 16.24 -3.57
N ARG A 422 -9.45 16.22 -3.13
CA ARG A 422 -8.44 17.17 -3.60
C ARG A 422 -8.22 17.04 -5.11
N LEU A 423 -8.08 15.82 -5.62
CA LEU A 423 -7.86 15.53 -7.04
C LEU A 423 -9.10 15.90 -7.88
N LEU A 424 -10.30 15.54 -7.43
CA LEU A 424 -11.54 15.92 -8.12
C LEU A 424 -11.73 17.44 -8.24
N ARG A 425 -11.40 18.20 -7.19
CA ARG A 425 -11.46 19.67 -7.22
C ARG A 425 -10.42 20.31 -8.14
N ALA A 426 -9.27 19.67 -8.31
CA ALA A 426 -8.18 20.15 -9.16
C ALA A 426 -8.40 19.83 -10.65
N ASP A 427 -9.27 18.88 -10.96
CA ASP A 427 -9.48 18.42 -12.33
C ASP A 427 -10.24 19.45 -13.20
N PRO A 428 -9.68 19.88 -14.35
CA PRO A 428 -10.27 20.93 -15.18
C PRO A 428 -11.62 20.55 -15.80
N ARG A 429 -11.95 19.24 -15.88
CA ARG A 429 -13.23 18.73 -16.41
C ARG A 429 -14.37 18.87 -15.41
N LEU A 430 -14.06 19.10 -14.14
CA LEU A 430 -15.04 19.17 -13.07
C LEU A 430 -15.19 20.60 -12.57
N ALA A 431 -16.42 21.01 -12.29
CA ALA A 431 -16.73 22.27 -11.61
C ALA A 431 -17.50 21.96 -10.33
N LEU A 432 -16.91 22.25 -9.17
CA LEU A 432 -17.59 22.04 -7.88
C LEU A 432 -18.92 22.81 -7.86
N ALA A 433 -20.01 22.09 -7.60
CA ALA A 433 -21.38 22.59 -7.58
C ALA A 433 -21.96 22.64 -6.17
N GLY A 434 -21.56 21.73 -5.30
CA GLY A 434 -21.97 21.68 -3.89
C GLY A 434 -21.00 20.85 -3.07
N SER A 435 -20.90 21.16 -1.77
CA SER A 435 -20.05 20.44 -0.83
C SER A 435 -20.74 20.34 0.53
N TYR A 436 -20.72 19.15 1.10
CA TYR A 436 -21.08 18.85 2.47
C TYR A 436 -19.90 18.10 3.11
N SER A 437 -19.48 18.52 4.28
CA SER A 437 -18.38 17.88 5.00
C SER A 437 -18.74 17.81 6.48
N GLU A 438 -18.54 16.63 7.05
CA GLU A 438 -18.76 16.35 8.46
C GLU A 438 -17.67 15.40 8.98
N ASP A 439 -17.71 15.02 10.25
CA ASP A 439 -16.63 14.25 10.87
C ASP A 439 -16.34 12.92 10.15
N ASP A 440 -17.37 12.23 9.67
CA ASP A 440 -17.22 10.88 9.11
C ASP A 440 -16.94 10.84 7.61
N PHE A 441 -17.53 11.75 6.82
CA PHE A 441 -17.37 11.75 5.37
C PHE A 441 -17.42 13.15 4.76
N VAL A 442 -16.87 13.25 3.56
CA VAL A 442 -17.04 14.39 2.65
C VAL A 442 -17.90 13.96 1.47
N LEU A 443 -18.80 14.84 1.03
CA LEU A 443 -19.75 14.63 -0.05
C LEU A 443 -19.76 15.86 -0.94
N GLU A 444 -19.43 15.70 -2.21
CA GLU A 444 -19.37 16.79 -3.17
C GLU A 444 -20.09 16.43 -4.46
N THR A 445 -20.73 17.43 -5.07
CA THR A 445 -21.28 17.32 -6.41
C THR A 445 -20.53 18.24 -7.35
N PHE A 446 -20.26 17.73 -8.55
CA PHE A 446 -19.53 18.43 -9.61
C PHE A 446 -20.39 18.47 -10.86
N ARG A 447 -20.40 19.61 -11.55
CA ARG A 447 -20.84 19.68 -12.94
C ARG A 447 -19.69 19.23 -13.83
N ILE A 448 -19.98 18.33 -14.76
CA ILE A 448 -19.00 17.86 -15.74
C ILE A 448 -19.01 18.85 -16.90
N ARG A 449 -17.86 19.46 -17.16
CA ARG A 449 -17.67 20.45 -18.22
C ARG A 449 -17.52 19.72 -19.55
N ALA A 450 -18.19 20.23 -20.58
CA ALA A 450 -17.82 19.89 -21.95
C ALA A 450 -16.38 20.39 -22.18
N LEU A 451 -15.47 19.49 -22.52
CA LEU A 451 -14.17 19.89 -23.02
C LEU A 451 -14.39 20.61 -24.37
N PRO A 452 -13.73 21.75 -24.61
CA PRO A 452 -13.86 22.51 -25.85
C PRO A 452 -13.44 21.73 -27.09
#